data_AF-A0A5K1BV24-F1
#
_entry.id   AF-A0A5K1BV24-F1
#
_cell.length_a   1.000
_cell.length_b   1.000
_cell.length_c   1.000
_cell.angle_alpha   90.00
_cell.angle_beta   90.00
_cell.angle_gamma   90.00
#
_symmetry.space_group_name_H-M   'P 1'
#
loop_
_entity.id
_entity.type
_entity.pdbx_description
1 polymer ?
#
loop_
_entity_poly.entity_id
_entity_poly.type
_entity_poly.pdbx_seq_one_letter_code
_entity_poly.pdbx_strand_id
1 'polypeptide(L)' 'FANAPEAARMDWSSFTKGYFLNRNTIVAVLLLVDASVPPQKIDLDCANWLGRNN' A
#
# COMPACT_ATOMS: atom_id res chain seq x y z
N PHE A 1 -6.16 5.66 -6.30
CA PHE A 1 -6.68 7.04 -6.30
C PHE A 1 -5.50 8.00 -6.41
N ALA A 2 -5.27 8.59 -7.60
CA ALA A 2 -4.12 9.46 -7.83
C ALA A 2 -4.23 10.82 -7.12
N ASN A 3 -5.45 11.38 -7.02
CA ASN A 3 -5.74 12.67 -6.33
C ASN A 3 -6.92 12.53 -5.36
N ALA A 4 -6.90 11.52 -4.48
CA ALA A 4 -7.90 11.44 -3.40
C ALA A 4 -7.62 12.48 -2.30
N PRO A 5 -8.67 13.01 -1.64
CA PRO A 5 -8.53 13.80 -0.41
C PRO A 5 -7.72 13.03 0.64
N GLU A 6 -6.97 13.75 1.48
CA GLU A 6 -6.08 13.16 2.49
C GLU A 6 -6.82 12.17 3.43
N ALA A 7 -8.03 12.53 3.86
CA ALA A 7 -8.89 11.65 4.67
C ALA A 7 -9.19 10.32 3.96
N ALA A 8 -9.51 10.36 2.66
CA ALA A 8 -9.77 9.14 1.88
C ALA A 8 -8.50 8.30 1.66
N ARG A 9 -7.30 8.91 1.62
CA ARG A 9 -6.02 8.18 1.56
C ARG A 9 -5.68 7.53 2.90
N MET A 10 -5.96 8.22 4.00
CA MET A 10 -5.79 7.71 5.37
C MET A 10 -6.72 6.53 5.66
N ASP A 11 -7.99 6.65 5.28
CA ASP A 11 -8.99 5.58 5.42
C ASP A 11 -8.60 4.35 4.60
N TRP A 12 -8.11 4.56 3.37
CA TRP A 12 -7.64 3.46 2.53
C TRP A 12 -6.43 2.76 3.15
N SER A 13 -5.41 3.50 3.62
CA SER A 13 -4.25 2.89 4.31
C SER A 13 -4.68 2.03 5.49
N SER A 14 -5.59 2.52 6.35
CA SER A 14 -6.08 1.76 7.50
C SER A 14 -6.87 0.52 7.08
N PHE A 15 -7.74 0.65 6.08
CA PHE A 15 -8.55 -0.46 5.58
C PHE A 15 -7.71 -1.57 4.92
N THR A 16 -6.79 -1.19 4.03
CA THR A 16 -5.97 -2.16 3.29
C THR A 16 -4.96 -2.86 4.21
N LYS A 17 -4.39 -2.15 5.19
CA LYS A 17 -3.52 -2.77 6.21
C LYS A 17 -4.28 -3.78 7.07
N GLY A 18 -5.50 -3.46 7.49
CA GLY A 18 -6.36 -4.39 8.22
C GLY A 18 -6.64 -5.66 7.42
N TYR A 19 -6.88 -5.55 6.11
CA TYR A 19 -7.09 -6.71 5.24
C TYR A 19 -5.83 -7.59 5.14
N PHE A 20 -4.65 -7.01 4.91
CA PHE A 20 -3.40 -7.77 4.82
C PHE A 20 -3.05 -8.51 6.11
N LEU A 21 -3.26 -7.88 7.27
CA LEU A 21 -2.90 -8.47 8.56
C LEU A 21 -3.83 -9.61 9.00
N ASN A 22 -5.11 -9.59 8.59
CA ASN A 22 -6.12 -10.51 9.12
C ASN A 22 -6.51 -11.62 8.13
N ARG A 23 -6.05 -11.55 6.88
CA ARG A 23 -6.42 -12.50 5.83
C ARG A 23 -5.34 -13.57 5.67
N ASN A 24 -5.45 -14.64 6.45
CA ASN A 24 -4.54 -15.80 6.45
C ASN A 24 -4.43 -16.56 5.12
N THR A 25 -5.27 -16.26 4.12
CA THR A 25 -5.25 -16.90 2.79
C THR A 25 -4.43 -16.14 1.77
N ILE A 26 -3.85 -14.99 2.11
CA ILE A 26 -3.01 -14.22 1.20
C ILE A 26 -1.65 -14.91 1.09
N VAL A 27 -1.28 -15.25 -0.14
CA VAL A 27 0.00 -15.90 -0.45
C VAL A 27 0.99 -14.98 -1.17
N ALA A 28 0.49 -13.87 -1.73
CA ALA A 28 1.31 -12.88 -2.43
C ALA A 28 0.59 -11.52 -2.51
N VAL A 29 1.38 -10.44 -2.56
CA VAL A 29 0.93 -9.07 -2.79
C VAL A 29 1.80 -8.45 -3.89
N LEU A 30 1.16 -7.81 -4.87
CA LEU A 30 1.84 -7.08 -5.96
C LEU A 30 1.67 -5.57 -5.75
N LEU A 31 2.77 -4.86 -5.53
CA LEU A 31 2.81 -3.41 -5.47
C LEU A 31 3.09 -2.86 -6.87
N LEU A 32 2.11 -2.15 -7.45
CA LEU A 32 2.25 -1.52 -8.77
C LEU A 32 2.78 -0.09 -8.59
N VAL A 33 3.89 0.22 -9.27
CA VAL A 33 4.53 1.56 -9.28
C VAL A 33 4.60 2.06 -10.71
N ASP A 34 4.31 3.34 -10.91
CA ASP A 34 4.42 3.98 -12.21
C ASP A 34 5.89 4.17 -12.59
N ALA A 35 6.32 3.47 -13.64
CA ALA A 35 7.70 3.52 -14.13
C ALA A 35 8.02 4.78 -14.95
N SER A 36 7.02 5.58 -15.32
CA SER A 36 7.21 6.83 -16.07
C SER A 36 7.75 7.98 -15.23
N VAL A 37 7.74 7.84 -13.89
CA VAL A 37 8.25 8.82 -12.93
C VAL A 37 9.20 8.14 -11.93
N PRO A 38 10.14 8.88 -11.31
CA PRO A 38 10.96 8.33 -10.23
C PRO A 38 10.07 7.84 -9.06
N PRO A 39 10.46 6.75 -8.37
CA PRO A 39 9.72 6.24 -7.22
C PRO A 39 9.45 7.33 -6.18
N GLN A 40 8.20 7.44 -5.77
CA GLN A 40 7.78 8.44 -4.80
C GLN A 40 7.92 7.87 -3.39
N LYS A 41 7.94 8.78 -2.40
CA LYS A 41 8.05 8.39 -0.98
C LYS A 41 6.96 7.39 -0.57
N ILE A 42 5.75 7.53 -1.10
CA ILE A 42 4.63 6.62 -0.82
C ILE A 42 4.91 5.19 -1.32
N ASP A 43 5.60 5.03 -2.45
CA ASP A 43 5.95 3.71 -2.99
C ASP A 43 6.94 3.00 -2.06
N LEU A 44 7.95 3.74 -1.59
CA LEU A 44 8.95 3.25 -0.64
C LEU A 44 8.33 2.90 0.72
N ASP A 45 7.46 3.77 1.23
CA ASP A 45 6.76 3.54 2.51
C ASP A 45 5.85 2.31 2.43
N CYS A 46 5.14 2.12 1.31
CA CYS A 46 4.33 0.93 1.05
C CYS A 46 5.17 -0.34 0.95
N ALA A 47 6.27 -0.33 0.17
CA ALA A 47 7.16 -1.47 0.02
C ALA A 47 7.79 -1.88 1.36
N ASN A 48 8.26 -0.92 2.15
CA ASN A 48 8.82 -1.16 3.47
C ASN A 48 7.78 -1.73 4.44
N TRP A 49 6.54 -1.25 4.39
CA TRP A 49 5.47 -1.77 5.24
C TRP A 49 5.14 -3.23 4.88
N LEU A 50 4.96 -3.53 3.59
CA LEU A 50 4.70 -4.90 3.13
C LEU A 50 5.84 -5.86 3.49
N GLY A 51 7.10 -5.44 3.31
CA GLY A 51 8.26 -6.27 3.65
C GLY A 51 8.42 -6.56 5.15
N ARG A 52 7.84 -5.73 6.04
CA ARG A 52 7.84 -5.95 7.49
C ARG A 52 6.62 -6.73 8.00
N ASN A 53 5.58 -6.89 7.19
CA ASN A 53 4.30 -7.48 7.57
C ASN A 53 3.89 -8.64 6.64
N ASN A 54 4.86 -9.37 6.09
CA ASN A 54 4.67 -10.58 5.28
C ASN A 54 4.98 -11.86 6.07
#